data_AF-A0A5U1RDV7-F1
#
_entry.id   AF-A0A5U1RDV7-F1
#
_cell.length_a   1.000
_cell.length_b   1.000
_cell.length_c   1.000
_cell.angle_alpha   90.00
_cell.angle_beta   90.00
_cell.angle_gamma   90.00
#
_symmetry.space_group_name_H-M   'P 1'
#
loop_
_entity.id
_entity.type
_entity.pdbx_description
1 polymer ?
#
loop_
_entity_poly.entity_id
_entity_poly.type
_entity_poly.pdbx_seq_one_letter_code
_entity_poly.pdbx_strand_id
1 'polypeptide(L)'
;MHILSCRTFRKTGVALLAAFAVLPALPLRAQGVTGYTFTDELPTDASALPAAPQKPWLHRRSAKKTVPSAGGASLPAVLLPQVQALQAQVDALTLKLKQVNQTAPSLAEMKQQVADLNIQLAGRDSALAEMKQQLADRDGMVADLKQQLAGRDSTLAEMERQVADRSTGATTLKQQVTNLKQQLATEKEARAEQTEELLALKRMTADVPLDTPEQKQAYASGVAFADMVTRSLQMQKSLGTEQPVDTVLAGITDAMKHRFRLNSEQIKTLNGKLYARLEARMKEQQAKAAQEKAAQEKAGADWYARYRKQAGVKELRPGVLYRVIRPGKGAPLKGDSTVDLLLTGALSDGYLFDDSGLKGRVQRLKPEDILPALTDVLTTQRAGCHVEVLLSPSQAFGDEGVPGMIPGGATLKFDIQVQKKQPH
;
A
#
# COMPACT_ATOMS: atom_id res chain seq x y z
N MET A 1 12.22 24.02 -0.67
CA MET A 1 11.74 25.41 -0.64
C MET A 1 10.34 25.45 -0.03
N HIS A 2 9.98 26.57 0.59
CA HIS A 2 8.64 27.04 1.01
C HIS A 2 7.53 26.10 1.55
N ILE A 3 6.97 26.56 2.67
CA ILE A 3 5.70 26.17 3.29
C ILE A 3 4.55 26.97 2.64
N LEU A 4 3.34 26.40 2.54
CA LEU A 4 2.01 27.02 2.76
C LEU A 4 0.97 25.86 2.76
N SER A 5 0.07 25.70 3.74
CA SER A 5 -1.20 26.42 4.00
C SER A 5 -2.25 26.21 2.87
N CYS A 6 -3.55 25.99 3.14
CA CYS A 6 -4.37 26.64 4.17
C CYS A 6 -5.58 25.82 4.67
N ARG A 7 -6.20 26.28 5.77
CA ARG A 7 -7.52 25.85 6.29
C ARG A 7 -8.65 26.70 5.71
N THR A 8 -9.88 26.19 5.73
CA THR A 8 -11.11 27.02 5.84
C THR A 8 -12.05 26.46 6.91
N PHE A 9 -12.76 27.35 7.62
CA PHE A 9 -13.62 27.00 8.77
C PHE A 9 -14.66 28.11 9.02
N ARG A 10 -15.96 27.75 9.11
CA ARG A 10 -17.08 28.56 9.66
C ARG A 10 -18.05 27.56 10.31
N LYS A 11 -18.57 27.66 11.53
CA LYS A 11 -18.94 28.76 12.48
C LYS A 11 -20.26 29.51 12.23
N THR A 12 -21.27 29.05 12.94
CA THR A 12 -22.38 29.74 13.65
C THR A 12 -22.85 28.78 14.78
N GLY A 13 -23.31 29.15 15.98
CA GLY A 13 -23.47 30.45 16.66
C GLY A 13 -24.92 30.97 16.70
N VAL A 14 -25.50 31.52 17.81
CA VAL A 14 -25.02 31.72 19.21
C VAL A 14 -26.22 31.84 20.20
N ALA A 15 -26.17 31.20 21.40
CA ALA A 15 -27.07 31.38 22.57
C ALA A 15 -26.41 30.72 23.83
N LEU A 16 -26.55 31.05 25.14
CA LEU A 16 -27.34 31.97 26.00
C LEU A 16 -28.81 31.53 26.27
N LEU A 17 -29.43 31.61 27.47
CA LEU A 17 -29.12 31.97 28.89
C LEU A 17 -30.20 31.25 29.78
N ALA A 18 -30.26 31.16 31.12
CA ALA A 18 -29.58 31.64 32.35
C ALA A 18 -29.69 30.49 33.43
N ALA A 19 -29.05 30.38 34.61
CA ALA A 19 -28.47 31.24 35.65
C ALA A 19 -29.43 31.82 36.72
N PHE A 20 -29.41 31.30 37.99
CA PHE A 20 -29.07 32.05 39.23
C PHE A 20 -29.04 31.23 40.56
N ALA A 21 -28.24 31.73 41.52
CA ALA A 21 -28.18 31.60 43.00
C ALA A 21 -28.58 30.31 43.81
N VAL A 22 -27.52 29.65 44.31
CA VAL A 22 -27.19 29.33 45.72
C VAL A 22 -28.06 29.93 46.86
N LEU A 23 -28.52 29.11 47.83
CA LEU A 23 -28.19 29.20 49.29
C LEU A 23 -28.67 27.94 50.09
N PRO A 24 -28.12 27.64 51.29
CA PRO A 24 -28.51 26.48 52.11
C PRO A 24 -29.11 26.80 53.50
N ALA A 25 -29.48 25.72 54.22
CA ALA A 25 -29.62 25.56 55.69
C ALA A 25 -30.95 25.95 56.40
N LEU A 26 -31.65 24.94 56.94
CA LEU A 26 -31.94 24.69 58.38
C LEU A 26 -33.16 23.73 58.56
N PRO A 27 -33.21 22.91 59.64
CA PRO A 27 -34.36 22.05 59.93
C PRO A 27 -35.36 22.73 60.88
N LEU A 28 -36.64 22.35 60.79
CA LEU A 28 -37.68 22.76 61.75
C LEU A 28 -38.48 21.55 62.24
N ARG A 29 -38.24 21.18 63.50
CA ARG A 29 -39.05 20.25 64.30
C ARG A 29 -39.60 21.06 65.48
N ALA A 30 -40.91 20.99 65.71
CA ALA A 30 -41.54 20.65 67.00
C ALA A 30 -42.91 21.35 67.23
N GLN A 31 -43.70 20.72 68.10
CA GLN A 31 -44.87 21.23 68.85
C GLN A 31 -46.14 21.57 68.02
N GLY A 32 -47.35 21.11 68.36
CA GLY A 32 -47.77 20.08 69.32
C GLY A 32 -48.56 20.59 70.54
N VAL A 33 -49.72 19.97 70.77
CA VAL A 33 -50.55 20.03 71.98
C VAL A 33 -51.12 18.60 72.14
N THR A 34 -50.87 17.75 73.14
CA THR A 34 -50.63 17.79 74.61
C THR A 34 -51.88 17.82 75.49
N GLY A 35 -52.14 16.70 76.19
CA GLY A 35 -53.18 16.48 77.20
C GLY A 35 -53.47 14.98 77.33
N TYR A 36 -52.72 14.21 78.13
CA TYR A 36 -52.89 13.95 79.59
C TYR A 36 -54.20 13.20 79.93
N THR A 37 -54.23 12.10 80.71
CA THR A 37 -53.19 11.28 81.41
C THR A 37 -53.84 9.90 81.76
N PHE A 38 -53.17 8.73 81.69
CA PHE A 38 -52.28 8.07 82.68
C PHE A 38 -52.95 7.52 83.97
N THR A 39 -52.38 6.44 84.51
CA THR A 39 -52.69 5.77 85.81
C THR A 39 -53.94 4.86 85.76
N ASP A 40 -53.97 3.64 86.31
CA ASP A 40 -52.95 2.90 87.12
C ASP A 40 -52.89 1.39 86.79
N GLU A 41 -51.99 0.64 87.47
CA GLU A 41 -51.65 -0.76 87.18
C GLU A 41 -52.54 -1.87 87.82
N LEU A 42 -52.23 -3.10 87.42
CA LEU A 42 -52.69 -4.41 87.89
C LEU A 42 -52.60 -4.59 89.42
N PRO A 43 -53.39 -5.52 90.03
CA PRO A 43 -52.85 -6.88 90.16
C PRO A 43 -53.87 -8.03 90.01
N THR A 44 -53.32 -9.23 90.12
CA THR A 44 -53.89 -10.57 89.91
C THR A 44 -54.78 -11.10 91.04
N ASP A 45 -55.61 -12.06 90.64
CA ASP A 45 -55.97 -13.30 91.37
C ASP A 45 -57.17 -13.36 92.35
N ALA A 46 -57.71 -14.59 92.42
CA ALA A 46 -58.49 -15.22 93.48
C ALA A 46 -59.79 -14.58 94.06
N SER A 47 -60.86 -15.38 94.02
CA SER A 47 -61.79 -15.61 95.14
C SER A 47 -62.69 -14.45 95.64
N ALA A 48 -63.66 -14.03 94.84
CA ALA A 48 -64.80 -13.21 95.30
C ALA A 48 -66.17 -13.66 94.72
N LEU A 49 -66.59 -14.90 95.02
CA LEU A 49 -67.99 -15.31 94.83
C LEU A 49 -68.89 -14.66 95.89
N PRO A 50 -69.89 -13.83 95.54
CA PRO A 50 -71.06 -13.67 96.40
C PRO A 50 -71.82 -15.00 96.40
N ALA A 51 -72.05 -15.56 97.59
CA ALA A 51 -72.65 -16.89 97.73
C ALA A 51 -74.10 -16.95 97.23
N ALA A 52 -74.56 -18.15 96.91
CA ALA A 52 -75.97 -18.39 96.58
C ALA A 52 -76.90 -17.90 97.72
N PRO A 53 -78.05 -17.27 97.40
CA PRO A 53 -78.98 -16.80 98.42
C PRO A 53 -79.48 -17.98 99.27
N GLN A 54 -79.17 -17.96 100.56
CA GLN A 54 -79.62 -19.01 101.48
C GLN A 54 -81.14 -19.06 101.56
N LYS A 55 -81.71 -20.26 101.69
CA LYS A 55 -83.15 -20.49 101.89
C LYS A 55 -83.51 -20.26 103.37
N PRO A 56 -84.12 -19.13 103.79
CA PRO A 56 -84.23 -18.75 105.20
C PRO A 56 -85.56 -19.15 105.86
N TRP A 57 -86.41 -19.95 105.21
CA TRP A 57 -87.77 -20.26 105.66
C TRP A 57 -88.07 -21.76 105.65
N LEU A 58 -87.49 -22.52 106.60
CA LEU A 58 -87.85 -23.91 106.86
C LEU A 58 -87.75 -24.27 108.36
N HIS A 59 -88.43 -23.49 109.21
CA HIS A 59 -88.49 -23.76 110.66
C HIS A 59 -89.42 -24.94 111.01
N ARG A 60 -88.86 -26.15 110.92
CA ARG A 60 -89.48 -27.41 111.38
C ARG A 60 -89.55 -27.47 112.91
N ARG A 61 -90.54 -26.83 113.55
CA ARG A 61 -90.84 -27.06 114.97
C ARG A 61 -91.58 -28.39 115.16
N SER A 62 -90.85 -29.43 115.57
CA SER A 62 -91.44 -30.67 116.10
C SER A 62 -91.66 -30.51 117.61
N ALA A 63 -92.92 -30.45 118.05
CA ALA A 63 -93.29 -30.32 119.46
C ALA A 63 -94.21 -31.49 119.85
N LYS A 64 -93.68 -32.40 120.67
CA LYS A 64 -94.34 -33.66 121.05
C LYS A 64 -95.12 -33.48 122.36
N LYS A 65 -96.45 -33.31 122.29
CA LYS A 65 -97.33 -33.32 123.49
C LYS A 65 -98.67 -34.02 123.24
N THR A 66 -98.89 -35.05 124.07
CA THR A 66 -100.15 -35.64 124.57
C THR A 66 -101.50 -35.14 124.04
N VAL A 67 -102.31 -36.10 123.58
CA VAL A 67 -103.76 -36.01 123.33
C VAL A 67 -104.53 -35.71 124.62
N PRO A 68 -105.63 -34.94 124.53
CA PRO A 68 -106.90 -35.34 125.16
C PRO A 68 -108.05 -35.42 124.14
N SER A 69 -109.17 -36.01 124.57
CA SER A 69 -110.39 -36.18 123.77
C SER A 69 -111.31 -34.95 123.80
N ALA A 70 -112.30 -34.95 122.88
CA ALA A 70 -113.49 -34.10 122.81
C ALA A 70 -113.35 -32.64 122.30
N GLY A 71 -114.44 -32.14 121.69
CA GLY A 71 -114.68 -30.73 121.37
C GLY A 71 -114.29 -30.30 119.95
N GLY A 72 -115.26 -30.17 119.05
CA GLY A 72 -115.06 -29.61 117.72
C GLY A 72 -115.42 -28.12 117.64
N ALA A 73 -114.69 -27.36 116.84
CA ALA A 73 -115.04 -26.01 116.38
C ALA A 73 -114.53 -25.80 114.95
N SER A 74 -115.36 -25.25 114.06
CA SER A 74 -115.02 -25.07 112.64
C SER A 74 -114.32 -23.73 112.38
N LEU A 75 -113.41 -23.72 111.40
CA LEU A 75 -112.92 -22.47 110.81
C LEU A 75 -114.04 -21.79 109.99
N PRO A 76 -114.15 -20.45 110.04
CA PRO A 76 -115.27 -19.73 109.42
C PRO A 76 -115.22 -19.79 107.89
N ALA A 77 -116.38 -20.05 107.27
CA ALA A 77 -116.52 -20.36 105.83
C ALA A 77 -116.03 -19.25 104.87
N VAL A 78 -115.88 -18.01 105.34
CA VAL A 78 -115.48 -16.85 104.52
C VAL A 78 -114.04 -16.93 104.03
N LEU A 79 -113.13 -17.56 104.78
CA LEU A 79 -111.70 -17.61 104.45
C LEU A 79 -111.33 -18.78 103.52
N LEU A 80 -112.14 -19.83 103.47
CA LEU A 80 -111.90 -21.02 102.64
C LEU A 80 -111.70 -20.67 101.14
N PRO A 81 -112.56 -19.87 100.48
CA PRO A 81 -112.34 -19.50 99.07
C PRO A 81 -111.11 -18.61 98.85
N GLN A 82 -110.70 -17.79 99.84
CA GLN A 82 -109.48 -16.99 99.72
C GLN A 82 -108.22 -17.85 99.79
N VAL A 83 -108.19 -18.84 100.69
CA VAL A 83 -107.09 -19.82 100.77
C VAL A 83 -107.03 -20.66 99.49
N GLN A 84 -108.18 -21.10 98.97
CA GLN A 84 -108.25 -21.82 97.69
C GLN A 84 -107.82 -20.97 96.49
N ALA A 85 -108.15 -19.68 96.46
CA ALA A 85 -107.71 -18.75 95.41
C ALA A 85 -106.19 -18.48 95.46
N LEU A 86 -105.61 -18.30 96.66
CA LEU A 86 -104.16 -18.21 96.82
C LEU A 86 -103.46 -19.51 96.43
N GLN A 87 -104.01 -20.67 96.81
CA GLN A 87 -103.49 -21.97 96.40
C GLN A 87 -103.49 -22.11 94.87
N ALA A 88 -104.59 -21.76 94.19
CA ALA A 88 -104.67 -21.77 92.74
C ALA A 88 -103.66 -20.82 92.07
N GLN A 89 -103.38 -19.65 92.68
CA GLN A 89 -102.31 -18.76 92.22
C GLN A 89 -100.91 -19.35 92.43
N VAL A 90 -100.66 -19.99 93.58
CA VAL A 90 -99.40 -20.70 93.86
C VAL A 90 -99.19 -21.86 92.90
N ASP A 91 -100.23 -22.64 92.59
CA ASP A 91 -100.18 -23.75 91.64
C ASP A 91 -99.97 -23.25 90.20
N ALA A 92 -100.63 -22.17 89.79
CA ALA A 92 -100.42 -21.53 88.49
C ALA A 92 -99.01 -20.92 88.35
N LEU A 93 -98.47 -20.31 89.40
CA LEU A 93 -97.09 -19.81 89.44
C LEU A 93 -96.08 -20.97 89.46
N THR A 94 -96.39 -22.07 90.15
CA THR A 94 -95.57 -23.29 90.16
C THR A 94 -95.55 -23.95 88.78
N LEU A 95 -96.67 -23.96 88.06
CA LEU A 95 -96.75 -24.45 86.68
C LEU A 95 -95.96 -23.57 85.71
N LYS A 96 -96.06 -22.23 85.83
CA LYS A 96 -95.21 -21.28 85.07
C LYS A 96 -93.74 -21.45 85.38
N LEU A 97 -93.36 -21.61 86.65
CA LEU A 97 -91.98 -21.87 87.07
C LEU A 97 -91.46 -23.21 86.51
N LYS A 98 -92.33 -24.23 86.44
CA LYS A 98 -92.02 -25.53 85.83
C LYS A 98 -91.79 -25.40 84.32
N GLN A 99 -92.61 -24.60 83.62
CA GLN A 99 -92.41 -24.27 82.20
C GLN A 99 -91.10 -23.50 81.96
N VAL A 100 -90.78 -22.51 82.79
CA VAL A 100 -89.51 -21.75 82.70
C VAL A 100 -88.30 -22.65 82.98
N ASN A 101 -88.38 -23.55 83.96
CA ASN A 101 -87.32 -24.54 84.21
C ASN A 101 -87.22 -25.60 83.08
N GLN A 102 -88.28 -25.84 82.31
CA GLN A 102 -88.25 -26.70 81.13
C GLN A 102 -87.63 -26.02 79.91
N THR A 103 -87.70 -24.69 79.78
CA THR A 103 -87.05 -23.95 78.68
C THR A 103 -85.63 -23.48 79.01
N ALA A 104 -85.28 -23.36 80.29
CA ALA A 104 -83.93 -23.05 80.76
C ALA A 104 -82.80 -23.89 80.14
N PRO A 105 -82.88 -25.24 80.02
CA PRO A 105 -81.82 -26.03 79.36
C PRO A 105 -81.69 -25.67 77.88
N SER A 106 -82.80 -25.51 77.14
CA SER A 106 -82.76 -25.13 75.72
C SER A 106 -82.16 -23.72 75.50
N LEU A 107 -82.39 -22.78 76.42
CA LEU A 107 -81.73 -21.48 76.40
C LEU A 107 -80.21 -21.57 76.70
N ALA A 108 -79.78 -22.54 77.52
CA ALA A 108 -78.36 -22.79 77.77
C ALA A 108 -77.70 -23.45 76.54
N GLU A 109 -78.34 -24.43 75.93
CA GLU A 109 -77.92 -25.06 74.66
C GLU A 109 -77.77 -24.01 73.54
N MET A 110 -78.76 -23.13 73.37
CA MET A 110 -78.71 -22.07 72.36
C MET A 110 -77.60 -21.05 72.64
N LYS A 111 -77.32 -20.72 73.90
CA LYS A 111 -76.16 -19.87 74.27
C LYS A 111 -74.83 -20.55 73.97
N GLN A 112 -74.72 -21.86 74.21
CA GLN A 112 -73.52 -22.62 73.85
C GLN A 112 -73.33 -22.66 72.33
N GLN A 113 -74.39 -22.92 71.56
CA GLN A 113 -74.34 -22.87 70.09
C GLN A 113 -73.88 -21.50 69.56
N VAL A 114 -74.32 -20.39 70.16
CA VAL A 114 -73.85 -19.04 69.79
C VAL A 114 -72.36 -18.84 70.16
N ALA A 115 -71.90 -19.36 71.29
CA ALA A 115 -70.48 -19.31 71.66
C ALA A 115 -69.62 -20.15 70.68
N ASP A 116 -70.04 -21.37 70.37
CA ASP A 116 -69.36 -22.27 69.44
C ASP A 116 -69.31 -21.68 68.02
N LEU A 117 -70.40 -21.07 67.55
CA LEU A 117 -70.45 -20.36 66.26
C LEU A 117 -69.53 -19.14 66.23
N ASN A 118 -69.45 -18.36 67.31
CA ASN A 118 -68.52 -17.23 67.41
C ASN A 118 -67.06 -17.69 67.38
N ILE A 119 -66.73 -18.81 68.04
CA ILE A 119 -65.39 -19.44 67.96
C ILE A 119 -65.10 -19.89 66.52
N GLN A 120 -66.05 -20.51 65.83
CA GLN A 120 -65.87 -20.87 64.42
C GLN A 120 -65.75 -19.66 63.49
N LEU A 121 -66.42 -18.54 63.76
CA LEU A 121 -66.28 -17.30 62.98
C LEU A 121 -64.88 -16.71 63.15
N ALA A 122 -64.41 -16.55 64.40
CA ALA A 122 -63.04 -16.08 64.66
C ALA A 122 -61.97 -16.98 64.02
N GLY A 123 -62.18 -18.31 64.00
CA GLY A 123 -61.33 -19.25 63.27
C GLY A 123 -61.35 -19.05 61.75
N ARG A 124 -62.52 -18.79 61.15
CA ARG A 124 -62.66 -18.47 59.71
C ARG A 124 -62.03 -17.12 59.36
N ASP A 125 -62.18 -16.09 60.21
CA ASP A 125 -61.58 -14.78 60.01
C ASP A 125 -60.05 -14.84 60.06
N SER A 126 -59.50 -15.66 60.97
CA SER A 126 -58.07 -15.94 61.06
C SER A 126 -57.55 -16.61 59.78
N ALA A 127 -58.23 -17.67 59.31
CA ALA A 127 -57.90 -18.34 58.05
C ALA A 127 -58.04 -17.43 56.81
N LEU A 128 -59.01 -16.50 56.81
CA LEU A 128 -59.14 -15.48 55.75
C LEU A 128 -58.02 -14.43 55.79
N ALA A 129 -57.48 -14.10 56.98
CA ALA A 129 -56.30 -13.24 57.10
C ALA A 129 -55.04 -13.94 56.59
N GLU A 130 -54.82 -15.21 56.97
CA GLU A 130 -53.73 -16.05 56.45
C GLU A 130 -53.78 -16.19 54.93
N MET A 131 -54.97 -16.48 54.37
CA MET A 131 -55.14 -16.61 52.92
C MET A 131 -54.89 -15.29 52.18
N LYS A 132 -55.26 -14.15 52.76
CA LYS A 132 -54.94 -12.82 52.20
C LYS A 132 -53.43 -12.55 52.22
N GLN A 133 -52.73 -12.92 53.30
CA GLN A 133 -51.28 -12.78 53.36
C GLN A 133 -50.60 -13.66 52.31
N GLN A 134 -51.01 -14.93 52.19
CA GLN A 134 -50.49 -15.85 51.16
C GLN A 134 -50.73 -15.33 49.74
N LEU A 135 -51.84 -14.63 49.47
CA LEU A 135 -52.07 -13.99 48.18
C LEU A 135 -51.12 -12.81 47.96
N ALA A 136 -50.93 -11.93 48.96
CA ALA A 136 -49.98 -10.81 48.87
C ALA A 136 -48.53 -11.29 48.68
N ASP A 137 -48.10 -12.34 49.39
CA ASP A 137 -46.78 -12.95 49.25
C ASP A 137 -46.59 -13.52 47.83
N ARG A 138 -47.62 -14.17 47.27
CA ARG A 138 -47.61 -14.71 45.91
C ARG A 138 -47.61 -13.62 44.84
N ASP A 139 -48.34 -12.53 45.04
CA ASP A 139 -48.29 -11.36 44.15
C ASP A 139 -46.90 -10.70 44.16
N GLY A 140 -46.24 -10.66 45.33
CA GLY A 140 -44.84 -10.29 45.46
C GLY A 140 -43.89 -11.20 44.66
N MET A 141 -44.04 -12.52 44.78
CA MET A 141 -43.27 -13.49 43.97
C MET A 141 -43.54 -13.34 42.47
N VAL A 142 -44.77 -13.06 42.06
CA VAL A 142 -45.14 -12.81 40.65
C VAL A 142 -44.54 -11.50 40.13
N ALA A 143 -44.42 -10.47 40.97
CA ALA A 143 -43.74 -9.22 40.62
C ALA A 143 -42.23 -9.43 40.43
N ASP A 144 -41.55 -10.12 41.35
CA ASP A 144 -40.13 -10.42 41.24
C ASP A 144 -39.83 -11.31 40.01
N LEU A 145 -40.61 -12.37 39.79
CA LEU A 145 -40.46 -13.22 38.59
C LEU A 145 -40.64 -12.45 37.28
N LYS A 146 -41.56 -11.47 37.22
CA LYS A 146 -41.69 -10.57 36.05
C LYS A 146 -40.47 -9.67 35.87
N GLN A 147 -39.90 -9.15 36.96
CA GLN A 147 -38.68 -8.35 36.92
C GLN A 147 -37.46 -9.19 36.48
N GLN A 148 -37.34 -10.43 36.99
CA GLN A 148 -36.32 -11.38 36.55
C GLN A 148 -36.46 -11.72 35.06
N LEU A 149 -37.68 -11.98 34.56
CA LEU A 149 -37.93 -12.25 33.14
C LEU A 149 -37.52 -11.06 32.26
N ALA A 150 -37.98 -9.84 32.57
CA ALA A 150 -37.60 -8.64 31.83
C ALA A 150 -36.07 -8.40 31.84
N GLY A 151 -35.40 -8.71 32.96
CA GLY A 151 -33.94 -8.73 33.04
C GLY A 151 -33.32 -9.73 32.07
N ARG A 152 -33.80 -10.98 32.04
CA ARG A 152 -33.33 -12.03 31.13
C ARG A 152 -33.57 -11.67 29.66
N ASP A 153 -34.73 -11.14 29.32
CA ASP A 153 -35.06 -10.67 27.97
C ASP A 153 -34.08 -9.59 27.49
N SER A 154 -33.73 -8.64 28.38
CA SER A 154 -32.71 -7.62 28.06
C SER A 154 -31.31 -8.21 27.82
N THR A 155 -30.92 -9.24 28.59
CA THR A 155 -29.63 -9.93 28.36
C THR A 155 -29.64 -10.78 27.08
N LEU A 156 -30.79 -11.37 26.72
CA LEU A 156 -30.95 -12.16 25.50
C LEU A 156 -30.82 -11.26 24.26
N ALA A 157 -31.52 -10.13 24.23
CA ALA A 157 -31.43 -9.16 23.13
C ALA A 157 -30.01 -8.59 22.95
N GLU A 158 -29.25 -8.45 24.04
CA GLU A 158 -27.83 -8.05 23.97
C GLU A 158 -26.93 -9.18 23.45
N MET A 159 -27.17 -10.44 23.86
CA MET A 159 -26.45 -11.59 23.30
C MET A 159 -26.75 -11.80 21.81
N GLU A 160 -28.00 -11.57 21.36
CA GLU A 160 -28.37 -11.62 19.94
C GLU A 160 -27.62 -10.57 19.11
N ARG A 161 -27.50 -9.33 19.60
CA ARG A 161 -26.67 -8.28 18.98
C ARG A 161 -25.21 -8.71 18.88
N GLN A 162 -24.62 -9.19 19.97
CA GLN A 162 -23.22 -9.63 19.97
C GLN A 162 -22.99 -10.83 19.04
N VAL A 163 -23.97 -11.71 18.83
CA VAL A 163 -23.92 -12.78 17.83
C VAL A 163 -24.01 -12.22 16.40
N ALA A 164 -24.87 -11.24 16.15
CA ALA A 164 -24.98 -10.56 14.85
C ALA A 164 -23.67 -9.82 14.49
N ASP A 165 -23.10 -9.06 15.43
CA ASP A 165 -21.84 -8.33 15.25
C ASP A 165 -20.66 -9.30 15.02
N ARG A 166 -20.59 -10.40 15.77
CA ARG A 166 -19.57 -11.44 15.53
C ARG A 166 -19.76 -12.14 14.18
N SER A 167 -21.00 -12.30 13.71
CA SER A 167 -21.32 -12.86 12.39
C SER A 167 -20.84 -11.94 11.26
N THR A 168 -21.11 -10.63 11.34
CA THR A 168 -20.61 -9.65 10.36
C THR A 168 -19.09 -9.47 10.41
N GLY A 169 -18.49 -9.56 11.60
CA GLY A 169 -17.04 -9.64 11.77
C GLY A 169 -16.43 -10.89 11.10
N ALA A 170 -17.07 -12.05 11.24
CA ALA A 170 -16.62 -13.30 10.63
C ALA A 170 -16.74 -13.30 9.09
N THR A 171 -17.80 -12.73 8.52
CA THR A 171 -17.90 -12.56 7.04
C THR A 171 -16.86 -11.57 6.52
N THR A 172 -16.62 -10.47 7.24
CA THR A 172 -15.57 -9.48 6.91
C THR A 172 -14.18 -10.11 6.92
N LEU A 173 -13.83 -10.86 7.97
CA LEU A 173 -12.56 -11.60 8.07
C LEU A 173 -12.42 -12.65 6.95
N LYS A 174 -13.50 -13.37 6.61
CA LYS A 174 -13.51 -14.34 5.51
C LYS A 174 -13.23 -13.67 4.16
N GLN A 175 -13.76 -12.47 3.92
CA GLN A 175 -13.45 -11.70 2.72
C GLN A 175 -11.99 -11.21 2.72
N GLN A 176 -11.49 -10.68 3.83
CA GLN A 176 -10.08 -10.27 3.97
C GLN A 176 -9.11 -11.42 3.70
N VAL A 177 -9.35 -12.60 4.27
CA VAL A 177 -8.55 -13.82 4.01
C VAL A 177 -8.62 -14.25 2.54
N THR A 178 -9.75 -14.04 1.87
CA THR A 178 -9.90 -14.34 0.44
C THR A 178 -9.09 -13.37 -0.42
N ASN A 179 -9.17 -12.06 -0.13
CA ASN A 179 -8.40 -11.03 -0.82
C ASN A 179 -6.87 -11.23 -0.63
N LEU A 180 -6.43 -11.52 0.61
CA LEU A 180 -5.03 -11.78 0.93
C LEU A 180 -4.49 -13.04 0.23
N LYS A 181 -5.31 -14.10 0.10
CA LYS A 181 -4.94 -15.30 -0.69
C LYS A 181 -4.74 -14.98 -2.17
N GLN A 182 -5.60 -14.12 -2.75
CA GLN A 182 -5.47 -13.70 -4.14
C GLN A 182 -4.22 -12.81 -4.35
N GLN A 183 -3.96 -11.86 -3.45
CA GLN A 183 -2.74 -11.05 -3.48
C GLN A 183 -1.47 -11.91 -3.40
N LEU A 184 -1.43 -12.88 -2.48
CA LEU A 184 -0.32 -13.82 -2.33
C LEU A 184 -0.13 -14.74 -3.54
N ALA A 185 -1.19 -15.03 -4.31
CA ALA A 185 -1.07 -15.74 -5.58
C ALA A 185 -0.39 -14.85 -6.64
N THR A 186 -0.91 -13.63 -6.85
CA THR A 186 -0.35 -12.69 -7.83
C THR A 186 1.10 -12.27 -7.50
N GLU A 187 1.47 -12.17 -6.22
CA GLU A 187 2.84 -11.88 -5.80
C GLU A 187 3.78 -13.06 -6.13
N LYS A 188 3.33 -14.30 -5.96
CA LYS A 188 4.11 -15.50 -6.32
C LYS A 188 4.30 -15.62 -7.83
N GLU A 189 3.28 -15.31 -8.62
CA GLU A 189 3.33 -15.31 -10.08
C GLU A 189 4.33 -14.25 -10.57
N ALA A 190 4.18 -12.99 -10.17
CA ALA A 190 5.12 -11.91 -10.51
C ALA A 190 6.56 -12.21 -10.05
N ARG A 191 6.74 -12.84 -8.87
CA ARG A 191 8.07 -13.24 -8.39
C ARG A 191 8.65 -14.42 -9.18
N ALA A 192 7.83 -15.32 -9.71
CA ALA A 192 8.29 -16.39 -10.61
C ALA A 192 8.74 -15.82 -11.97
N GLU A 193 7.98 -14.88 -12.53
CA GLU A 193 8.36 -14.15 -13.76
C GLU A 193 9.69 -13.41 -13.57
N GLN A 194 9.83 -12.61 -12.51
CA GLN A 194 11.09 -11.94 -12.15
C GLN A 194 12.25 -12.93 -11.92
N THR A 195 11.97 -14.14 -11.47
CA THR A 195 13.00 -15.17 -11.29
C THR A 195 13.47 -15.75 -12.62
N GLU A 196 12.56 -16.03 -13.57
CA GLU A 196 12.97 -16.43 -14.93
C GLU A 196 13.62 -15.28 -15.72
N GLU A 197 13.20 -14.02 -15.54
CA GLU A 197 13.92 -12.87 -16.11
C GLU A 197 15.35 -12.76 -15.55
N LEU A 198 15.53 -12.91 -14.23
CA LEU A 198 16.84 -12.91 -13.59
C LEU A 198 17.70 -14.10 -14.02
N LEU A 199 17.10 -15.28 -14.23
CA LEU A 199 17.79 -16.46 -14.76
C LEU A 199 18.13 -16.31 -16.25
N ALA A 200 17.25 -15.71 -17.06
CA ALA A 200 17.52 -15.38 -18.46
C ALA A 200 18.66 -14.35 -18.58
N LEU A 201 18.65 -13.31 -17.74
CA LEU A 201 19.72 -12.33 -17.65
C LEU A 201 21.04 -12.99 -17.24
N LYS A 202 21.05 -13.83 -16.20
CA LYS A 202 22.25 -14.60 -15.81
C LYS A 202 22.73 -15.57 -16.90
N ARG A 203 21.83 -16.21 -17.64
CA ARG A 203 22.17 -17.03 -18.83
C ARG A 203 22.71 -16.19 -20.00
N MET A 204 22.58 -14.86 -19.96
CA MET A 204 23.11 -13.91 -20.95
C MET A 204 24.32 -13.11 -20.46
N THR A 205 24.64 -13.12 -19.16
CA THR A 205 25.74 -12.34 -18.55
C THR A 205 26.74 -13.18 -17.77
N ALA A 206 26.51 -14.48 -17.57
CA ALA A 206 27.57 -15.40 -17.15
C ALA A 206 28.58 -15.55 -18.28
N ASP A 207 29.88 -15.44 -17.96
CA ASP A 207 30.94 -15.79 -18.88
C ASP A 207 30.72 -17.22 -19.39
N VAL A 208 30.67 -17.39 -20.70
CA VAL A 208 30.56 -18.71 -21.31
C VAL A 208 31.86 -19.45 -21.00
N PRO A 209 31.83 -20.58 -20.27
CA PRO A 209 33.05 -21.30 -19.94
C PRO A 209 33.77 -21.71 -21.22
N LEU A 210 35.07 -21.40 -21.27
CA LEU A 210 35.98 -21.74 -22.37
C LEU A 210 36.98 -22.78 -21.87
N ASP A 211 36.49 -23.85 -21.28
CA ASP A 211 37.30 -24.91 -20.69
C ASP A 211 37.65 -25.96 -21.75
N THR A 212 36.65 -26.42 -22.50
CA THR A 212 36.79 -27.48 -23.52
C THR A 212 37.27 -26.93 -24.88
N PRO A 213 37.86 -27.78 -25.75
CA PRO A 213 38.23 -27.40 -27.12
C PRO A 213 37.04 -26.92 -27.96
N GLU A 214 35.87 -27.55 -27.78
CA GLU A 214 34.65 -27.27 -28.54
C GLU A 214 34.08 -25.90 -28.17
N GLN A 215 34.11 -25.54 -26.88
CA GLN A 215 33.74 -24.21 -26.39
C GLN A 215 34.66 -23.12 -27.01
N LYS A 216 35.98 -23.38 -27.05
CA LYS A 216 36.97 -22.47 -27.66
C LYS A 216 36.75 -22.33 -29.18
N GLN A 217 36.43 -23.42 -29.87
CA GLN A 217 36.14 -23.40 -31.32
C GLN A 217 34.84 -22.64 -31.64
N ALA A 218 33.79 -22.84 -30.83
CA ALA A 218 32.53 -22.11 -30.96
C ALA A 218 32.72 -20.61 -30.70
N TYR A 219 33.48 -20.24 -29.67
CA TYR A 219 33.85 -18.85 -29.38
C TYR A 219 34.65 -18.21 -30.52
N ALA A 220 35.67 -18.90 -31.05
CA ALA A 220 36.48 -18.41 -32.18
C ALA A 220 35.63 -18.19 -33.45
N SER A 221 34.65 -19.06 -33.70
CA SER A 221 33.68 -18.88 -34.80
C SER A 221 32.77 -17.67 -34.58
N GLY A 222 32.34 -17.43 -33.33
CA GLY A 222 31.60 -16.23 -32.94
C GLY A 222 32.41 -14.94 -33.16
N VAL A 223 33.69 -14.93 -32.79
CA VAL A 223 34.61 -13.81 -33.04
C VAL A 223 34.78 -13.56 -34.54
N ALA A 224 35.03 -14.59 -35.36
CA ALA A 224 35.17 -14.45 -36.81
C ALA A 224 33.90 -13.89 -37.48
N PHE A 225 32.71 -14.26 -37.00
CA PHE A 225 31.45 -13.69 -37.46
C PHE A 225 31.26 -12.23 -37.01
N ALA A 226 31.60 -11.91 -35.75
CA ALA A 226 31.57 -10.53 -35.24
C ALA A 226 32.53 -9.60 -36.00
N ASP A 227 33.69 -10.11 -36.42
CA ASP A 227 34.66 -9.41 -37.27
C ASP A 227 34.04 -9.02 -38.63
N MET A 228 33.34 -9.95 -39.28
CA MET A 228 32.64 -9.70 -40.55
C MET A 228 31.54 -8.63 -40.39
N VAL A 229 30.73 -8.73 -39.34
CA VAL A 229 29.68 -7.74 -39.04
C VAL A 229 30.31 -6.37 -38.74
N THR A 230 31.38 -6.32 -37.96
CA THR A 230 32.07 -5.08 -37.59
C THR A 230 32.68 -4.37 -38.80
N ARG A 231 33.35 -5.10 -39.70
CA ARG A 231 33.87 -4.54 -40.96
C ARG A 231 32.75 -4.00 -41.86
N SER A 232 31.60 -4.68 -41.90
CA SER A 232 30.41 -4.19 -42.62
C SER A 232 29.86 -2.89 -42.01
N LEU A 233 29.75 -2.80 -40.67
CA LEU A 233 29.31 -1.58 -39.99
C LEU A 233 30.30 -0.42 -40.14
N GLN A 234 31.61 -0.69 -40.15
CA GLN A 234 32.65 0.30 -40.45
C GLN A 234 32.54 0.86 -41.88
N MET A 235 32.31 -0.01 -42.89
CA MET A 235 32.04 0.42 -44.27
C MET A 235 30.75 1.23 -44.41
N GLN A 236 29.70 0.91 -43.65
CA GLN A 236 28.48 1.71 -43.65
C GLN A 236 28.71 3.09 -43.00
N LYS A 237 29.49 3.14 -41.92
CA LYS A 237 29.88 4.36 -41.21
C LYS A 237 30.75 5.28 -42.08
N SER A 238 31.70 4.77 -42.86
CA SER A 238 32.47 5.58 -43.81
C SER A 238 31.63 6.17 -44.96
N LEU A 239 30.48 5.56 -45.25
CA LEU A 239 29.45 6.07 -46.17
C LEU A 239 28.38 6.94 -45.46
N GLY A 240 28.61 7.32 -44.21
CA GLY A 240 27.71 8.17 -43.43
C GLY A 240 26.38 7.50 -43.08
N THR A 241 26.39 6.18 -42.85
CA THR A 241 25.24 5.40 -42.35
C THR A 241 25.67 4.59 -41.12
N GLU A 242 25.31 5.06 -39.93
CA GLU A 242 25.51 4.30 -38.69
C GLU A 242 24.28 3.44 -38.36
N GLN A 243 24.50 2.31 -37.70
CA GLN A 243 23.43 1.48 -37.10
C GLN A 243 23.71 1.27 -35.61
N PRO A 244 22.68 1.21 -34.74
CA PRO A 244 22.87 0.90 -33.32
C PRO A 244 23.36 -0.54 -33.15
N VAL A 245 24.61 -0.71 -32.67
CA VAL A 245 25.28 -2.02 -32.57
C VAL A 245 24.47 -3.00 -31.73
N ASP A 246 23.91 -2.56 -30.60
CA ASP A 246 23.09 -3.41 -29.72
C ASP A 246 21.82 -3.94 -30.40
N THR A 247 21.25 -3.17 -31.34
CA THR A 247 20.08 -3.59 -32.13
C THR A 247 20.48 -4.61 -33.20
N VAL A 248 21.68 -4.48 -33.79
CA VAL A 248 22.24 -5.48 -34.71
C VAL A 248 22.53 -6.79 -33.97
N LEU A 249 23.15 -6.71 -32.78
CA LEU A 249 23.42 -7.87 -31.92
C LEU A 249 22.13 -8.55 -31.44
N ALA A 250 21.09 -7.78 -31.07
CA ALA A 250 19.77 -8.32 -30.75
C ALA A 250 19.14 -9.04 -31.96
N GLY A 251 19.22 -8.46 -33.16
CA GLY A 251 18.74 -9.08 -34.40
C GLY A 251 19.43 -10.40 -34.74
N ILE A 252 20.77 -10.47 -34.58
CA ILE A 252 21.56 -11.70 -34.73
C ILE A 252 21.13 -12.75 -33.68
N THR A 253 21.01 -12.34 -32.42
CA THR A 253 20.65 -13.22 -31.30
C THR A 253 19.25 -13.81 -31.46
N ASP A 254 18.28 -12.99 -31.87
CA ASP A 254 16.90 -13.43 -32.11
C ASP A 254 16.81 -14.33 -33.35
N ALA A 255 17.58 -14.06 -34.40
CA ALA A 255 17.64 -14.92 -35.58
C ALA A 255 18.22 -16.32 -35.26
N MET A 256 19.31 -16.39 -34.49
CA MET A 256 19.89 -17.66 -34.01
C MET A 256 18.93 -18.45 -33.10
N LYS A 257 18.01 -17.76 -32.41
CA LYS A 257 16.97 -18.36 -31.55
C LYS A 257 15.64 -18.58 -32.28
N HIS A 258 15.56 -18.28 -33.57
CA HIS A 258 14.33 -18.26 -34.38
C HIS A 258 13.18 -17.38 -33.83
N ARG A 259 13.49 -16.37 -33.00
CA ARG A 259 12.54 -15.46 -32.33
C ARG A 259 12.41 -14.11 -33.06
N PHE A 260 12.22 -14.14 -34.37
CA PHE A 260 12.16 -12.94 -35.22
C PHE A 260 11.06 -11.95 -34.79
N ARG A 261 11.45 -10.70 -34.50
CA ARG A 261 10.51 -9.59 -34.20
C ARG A 261 9.96 -8.88 -35.46
N LEU A 262 10.54 -9.18 -36.61
CA LEU A 262 10.15 -8.67 -37.93
C LEU A 262 9.94 -9.84 -38.88
N ASN A 263 8.96 -9.74 -39.77
CA ASN A 263 8.72 -10.77 -40.78
C ASN A 263 9.69 -10.64 -41.98
N SER A 264 9.73 -11.68 -42.83
CA SER A 264 10.64 -11.77 -43.98
C SER A 264 10.55 -10.55 -44.93
N GLU A 265 9.34 -10.07 -45.23
CA GLU A 265 9.14 -8.93 -46.14
C GLU A 265 9.54 -7.59 -45.51
N GLN A 266 9.36 -7.41 -44.20
CA GLN A 266 9.89 -6.26 -43.46
C GLN A 266 11.43 -6.26 -43.51
N ILE A 267 12.07 -7.39 -43.25
CA ILE A 267 13.54 -7.54 -43.28
C ILE A 267 14.08 -7.26 -44.69
N LYS A 268 13.50 -7.88 -45.74
CA LYS A 268 13.85 -7.62 -47.14
C LYS A 268 13.71 -6.13 -47.49
N THR A 269 12.58 -5.50 -47.13
CA THR A 269 12.29 -4.10 -47.45
C THR A 269 13.26 -3.14 -46.77
N LEU A 270 13.60 -3.38 -45.50
CA LEU A 270 14.53 -2.53 -44.75
C LEU A 270 15.97 -2.69 -45.26
N ASN A 271 16.41 -3.93 -45.50
CA ASN A 271 17.74 -4.19 -46.04
C ASN A 271 17.88 -3.68 -47.49
N GLY A 272 16.85 -3.80 -48.33
CA GLY A 272 16.83 -3.21 -49.67
C GLY A 272 16.98 -1.69 -49.65
N LYS A 273 16.29 -1.00 -48.73
CA LYS A 273 16.46 0.45 -48.51
C LYS A 273 17.86 0.83 -48.01
N LEU A 274 18.48 -0.02 -47.18
CA LEU A 274 19.86 0.15 -46.74
C LEU A 274 20.83 0.01 -47.93
N TYR A 275 20.77 -1.09 -48.69
CA TYR A 275 21.67 -1.32 -49.82
C TYR A 275 21.55 -0.23 -50.89
N ALA A 276 20.33 0.20 -51.24
CA ALA A 276 20.12 1.30 -52.18
C ALA A 276 20.73 2.63 -51.68
N ARG A 277 20.69 2.91 -50.37
CA ARG A 277 21.36 4.09 -49.78
C ARG A 277 22.89 3.98 -49.88
N LEU A 278 23.45 2.81 -49.58
CA LEU A 278 24.90 2.58 -49.63
C LEU A 278 25.43 2.65 -51.07
N GLU A 279 24.69 2.09 -52.04
CA GLU A 279 25.00 2.20 -53.47
C GLU A 279 24.95 3.66 -53.94
N ALA A 280 23.92 4.42 -53.55
CA ALA A 280 23.83 5.84 -53.85
C ALA A 280 25.00 6.65 -53.25
N ARG A 281 25.43 6.33 -52.02
CA ARG A 281 26.61 6.94 -51.37
C ARG A 281 27.92 6.60 -52.07
N MET A 282 28.11 5.34 -52.48
CA MET A 282 29.28 4.93 -53.27
C MET A 282 29.33 5.69 -54.60
N LYS A 283 28.20 5.79 -55.31
CA LYS A 283 28.08 6.56 -56.56
C LYS A 283 28.32 8.06 -56.34
N GLU A 284 27.83 8.63 -55.23
CA GLU A 284 28.08 10.03 -54.85
C GLU A 284 29.58 10.29 -54.60
N GLN A 285 30.27 9.40 -53.87
CA GLN A 285 31.71 9.51 -53.62
C GLN A 285 32.53 9.32 -54.90
N GLN A 286 32.20 8.33 -55.73
CA GLN A 286 32.87 8.09 -57.03
C GLN A 286 32.68 9.27 -57.99
N ALA A 287 31.49 9.85 -58.07
CA ALA A 287 31.23 11.03 -58.90
C ALA A 287 32.02 12.26 -58.42
N LYS A 288 32.12 12.47 -57.09
CA LYS A 288 32.94 13.53 -56.51
C LYS A 288 34.43 13.33 -56.79
N ALA A 289 34.97 12.13 -56.58
CA ALA A 289 36.37 11.82 -56.86
C ALA A 289 36.70 11.97 -58.37
N ALA A 290 35.80 11.56 -59.27
CA ALA A 290 35.97 11.76 -60.70
C ALA A 290 35.90 13.25 -61.11
N GLN A 291 35.02 14.04 -60.50
CA GLN A 291 34.93 15.48 -60.72
C GLN A 291 36.17 16.22 -60.19
N GLU A 292 36.66 15.84 -59.02
CA GLU A 292 37.87 16.39 -58.41
C GLU A 292 39.12 16.06 -59.23
N LYS A 293 39.26 14.79 -59.66
CA LYS A 293 40.31 14.36 -60.60
C LYS A 293 40.28 15.18 -61.89
N ALA A 294 39.13 15.30 -62.56
CA ALA A 294 39.01 16.05 -63.80
C ALA A 294 39.33 17.56 -63.61
N ALA A 295 39.05 18.12 -62.42
CA ALA A 295 39.45 19.48 -62.08
C ALA A 295 40.96 19.61 -61.88
N GLN A 296 41.59 18.67 -61.17
CA GLN A 296 43.04 18.66 -60.89
C GLN A 296 43.87 18.34 -62.14
N GLU A 297 43.42 17.45 -63.03
CA GLU A 297 44.04 17.21 -64.33
C GLU A 297 44.05 18.49 -65.18
N LYS A 298 42.92 19.19 -65.24
CA LYS A 298 42.80 20.44 -66.00
C LYS A 298 43.67 21.55 -65.40
N ALA A 299 43.54 21.83 -64.10
CA ALA A 299 44.31 22.85 -63.41
C ALA A 299 45.82 22.55 -63.44
N GLY A 300 46.18 21.27 -63.26
CA GLY A 300 47.54 20.76 -63.34
C GLY A 300 48.15 20.86 -64.74
N ALA A 301 47.39 20.62 -65.81
CA ALA A 301 47.85 20.80 -67.18
C ALA A 301 48.04 22.29 -67.52
N ASP A 302 47.09 23.15 -67.14
CA ASP A 302 47.20 24.61 -67.24
C ASP A 302 48.46 25.13 -66.50
N TRP A 303 48.71 24.62 -65.28
CA TRP A 303 49.85 25.00 -64.46
C TRP A 303 51.18 24.52 -65.05
N TYR A 304 51.26 23.26 -65.52
CA TYR A 304 52.43 22.72 -66.20
C TYR A 304 52.78 23.53 -67.46
N ALA A 305 51.78 23.84 -68.28
CA ALA A 305 51.95 24.64 -69.50
C ALA A 305 52.37 26.09 -69.23
N ARG A 306 51.99 26.67 -68.09
CA ARG A 306 52.44 28.00 -67.63
C ARG A 306 53.84 27.95 -67.02
N TYR A 307 54.12 26.97 -66.17
CA TYR A 307 55.42 26.80 -65.51
C TYR A 307 56.53 26.53 -66.53
N ARG A 308 56.29 25.67 -67.54
CA ARG A 308 57.20 25.40 -68.66
C ARG A 308 57.70 26.66 -69.38
N LYS A 309 56.93 27.76 -69.34
CA LYS A 309 57.25 29.05 -70.00
C LYS A 309 57.99 30.03 -69.09
N GLN A 310 58.21 29.72 -67.81
CA GLN A 310 58.92 30.62 -66.90
C GLN A 310 60.43 30.59 -67.11
N ALA A 311 61.09 31.73 -66.92
CA ALA A 311 62.53 31.84 -67.00
C ALA A 311 63.22 30.87 -66.01
N GLY A 312 64.26 30.17 -66.50
CA GLY A 312 65.05 29.21 -65.72
C GLY A 312 64.42 27.82 -65.54
N VAL A 313 63.18 27.59 -66.01
CA VAL A 313 62.58 26.24 -66.01
C VAL A 313 63.20 25.38 -67.11
N LYS A 314 63.45 24.11 -66.78
CA LYS A 314 63.94 23.06 -67.68
C LYS A 314 63.04 21.84 -67.58
N GLU A 315 62.85 21.13 -68.68
CA GLU A 315 62.28 19.78 -68.66
C GLU A 315 63.42 18.76 -68.61
N LEU A 316 63.37 17.83 -67.64
CA LEU A 316 64.36 16.75 -67.55
C LEU A 316 63.96 15.56 -68.45
N ARG A 317 62.66 15.28 -68.46
CA ARG A 317 61.96 14.21 -69.19
C ARG A 317 60.46 14.57 -69.19
N PRO A 318 59.63 14.03 -70.11
CA PRO A 318 58.21 14.35 -70.16
C PRO A 318 57.53 14.14 -68.79
N GLY A 319 56.85 15.19 -68.30
CA GLY A 319 56.22 15.20 -66.98
C GLY A 319 57.09 15.71 -65.83
N VAL A 320 58.37 16.03 -66.05
CA VAL A 320 59.31 16.48 -65.01
C VAL A 320 59.93 17.84 -65.38
N LEU A 321 59.38 18.92 -64.83
CA LEU A 321 59.93 20.27 -64.94
C LEU A 321 60.67 20.66 -63.65
N TYR A 322 61.77 21.39 -63.76
CA TYR A 322 62.48 21.93 -62.59
C TYR A 322 63.10 23.30 -62.85
N ARG A 323 63.30 24.09 -61.79
CA ARG A 323 63.98 25.39 -61.79
C ARG A 323 64.96 25.46 -60.64
N VAL A 324 66.24 25.72 -60.94
CA VAL A 324 67.27 25.93 -59.92
C VAL A 324 67.19 27.38 -59.44
N ILE A 325 66.75 27.58 -58.20
CA ILE A 325 66.65 28.89 -57.54
C ILE A 325 68.02 29.31 -56.98
N ARG A 326 68.77 28.34 -56.44
CA ARG A 326 70.14 28.54 -55.97
C ARG A 326 71.00 27.32 -56.29
N PRO A 327 72.08 27.44 -57.07
CA PRO A 327 72.98 26.32 -57.30
C PRO A 327 73.76 25.96 -56.03
N GLY A 328 73.94 24.67 -55.79
CA GLY A 328 74.77 24.15 -54.70
C GLY A 328 76.28 24.16 -55.03
N LYS A 329 77.09 23.62 -54.12
CA LYS A 329 78.56 23.50 -54.26
C LYS A 329 79.03 22.06 -54.02
N GLY A 330 80.25 21.74 -54.46
CA GLY A 330 80.81 20.40 -54.39
C GLY A 330 80.43 19.52 -55.58
N ALA A 331 80.57 18.20 -55.43
CA ALA A 331 80.16 17.21 -56.43
C ALA A 331 78.62 17.18 -56.60
N PRO A 332 78.10 16.61 -57.71
CA PRO A 332 76.69 16.27 -57.82
C PRO A 332 76.24 15.31 -56.71
N LEU A 333 74.95 15.33 -56.37
CA LEU A 333 74.38 14.37 -55.43
C LEU A 333 74.32 12.99 -56.09
N LYS A 334 74.65 11.94 -55.34
CA LYS A 334 74.49 10.56 -55.80
C LYS A 334 73.06 10.07 -55.54
N GLY A 335 72.53 9.25 -56.44
CA GLY A 335 71.22 8.61 -56.28
C GLY A 335 71.19 7.45 -55.28
N ASP A 336 72.31 7.10 -54.64
CA ASP A 336 72.44 6.06 -53.61
C ASP A 336 72.43 6.63 -52.17
N SER A 337 72.45 7.96 -52.03
CA SER A 337 72.85 8.63 -50.79
C SER A 337 71.67 9.27 -50.07
N THR A 338 71.57 9.05 -48.76
CA THR A 338 70.62 9.75 -47.88
C THR A 338 70.86 11.26 -47.91
N VAL A 339 69.79 12.05 -47.99
CA VAL A 339 69.83 13.51 -48.09
C VAL A 339 69.01 14.17 -46.99
N ASP A 340 69.59 15.23 -46.42
CA ASP A 340 68.92 16.12 -45.46
C ASP A 340 68.31 17.30 -46.23
N LEU A 341 66.98 17.43 -46.19
CA LEU A 341 66.18 18.32 -47.02
C LEU A 341 65.27 19.21 -46.18
N LEU A 342 65.07 20.47 -46.58
CA LEU A 342 63.78 21.13 -46.35
C LEU A 342 62.91 20.87 -47.57
N LEU A 343 61.74 20.27 -47.36
CA LEU A 343 60.79 19.87 -48.40
C LEU A 343 59.43 20.52 -48.12
N THR A 344 58.83 21.13 -49.14
CA THR A 344 57.46 21.65 -49.09
C THR A 344 56.71 21.20 -50.34
N GLY A 345 55.55 20.57 -50.18
CA GLY A 345 54.73 20.01 -51.27
C GLY A 345 53.40 20.73 -51.41
N ALA A 346 53.07 21.17 -52.64
CA ALA A 346 51.88 21.96 -52.96
C ALA A 346 51.11 21.41 -54.18
N LEU A 347 49.78 21.46 -54.13
CA LEU A 347 48.88 21.20 -55.26
C LEU A 347 48.70 22.44 -56.16
N SER A 348 48.01 22.26 -57.28
CA SER A 348 47.78 23.31 -58.30
C SER A 348 46.88 24.48 -57.84
N ASP A 349 46.07 24.24 -56.81
CA ASP A 349 45.22 25.22 -56.11
C ASP A 349 45.96 25.95 -54.96
N GLY A 350 47.18 25.52 -54.62
CA GLY A 350 47.98 26.05 -53.52
C GLY A 350 47.83 25.33 -52.17
N TYR A 351 47.03 24.27 -52.07
CA TYR A 351 46.95 23.41 -50.88
C TYR A 351 48.31 22.76 -50.60
N LEU A 352 48.78 22.87 -49.35
CA LEU A 352 50.04 22.29 -48.89
C LEU A 352 49.79 20.90 -48.28
N PHE A 353 50.25 19.86 -48.97
CA PHE A 353 50.24 18.48 -48.44
C PHE A 353 51.49 18.16 -47.60
N ASP A 354 52.57 18.93 -47.75
CA ASP A 354 53.69 18.96 -46.80
C ASP A 354 54.16 20.41 -46.60
N ASP A 355 54.12 20.90 -45.35
CA ASP A 355 54.55 22.24 -44.96
C ASP A 355 55.86 22.25 -44.13
N SER A 356 56.54 21.10 -44.05
CA SER A 356 57.69 20.90 -43.18
C SER A 356 58.86 21.83 -43.45
N GLY A 357 59.16 22.09 -44.73
CA GLY A 357 60.22 23.00 -45.15
C GLY A 357 59.94 24.46 -44.78
N LEU A 358 58.68 24.91 -44.90
CA LEU A 358 58.25 26.24 -44.43
C LEU A 358 58.39 26.37 -42.90
N LYS A 359 58.18 25.27 -42.16
CA LYS A 359 58.42 25.17 -40.71
C LYS A 359 59.89 24.93 -40.33
N GLY A 360 60.82 24.94 -41.29
CA GLY A 360 62.25 24.69 -41.05
C GLY A 360 62.59 23.27 -40.60
N ARG A 361 61.66 22.31 -40.71
CA ARG A 361 61.86 20.91 -40.31
C ARG A 361 62.67 20.17 -41.38
N VAL A 362 63.92 19.86 -41.05
CA VAL A 362 64.79 19.04 -41.90
C VAL A 362 64.31 17.59 -41.89
N GLN A 363 63.99 17.06 -43.08
CA GLN A 363 63.69 15.66 -43.31
C GLN A 363 64.95 14.94 -43.79
N ARG A 364 65.29 13.82 -43.16
CA ARG A 364 66.37 12.91 -43.60
C ARG A 364 65.73 11.79 -44.40
N LEU A 365 65.76 11.90 -45.72
CA LEU A 365 65.15 10.92 -46.63
C LEU A 365 66.21 10.13 -47.36
N LYS A 366 65.98 8.83 -47.56
CA LYS A 366 66.79 7.99 -48.43
C LYS A 366 66.23 7.99 -49.86
N PRO A 367 66.97 7.50 -50.87
CA PRO A 367 66.46 7.40 -52.24
C PRO A 367 65.19 6.57 -52.38
N GLU A 368 64.99 5.52 -51.56
CA GLU A 368 63.76 4.73 -51.57
C GLU A 368 62.52 5.43 -50.99
N ASP A 369 62.72 6.49 -50.18
CA ASP A 369 61.64 7.28 -49.55
C ASP A 369 61.20 8.48 -50.43
N ILE A 370 61.87 8.71 -51.58
CA ILE A 370 61.71 9.88 -52.43
C ILE A 370 61.07 9.47 -53.77
N LEU A 371 60.09 10.25 -54.25
CA LEU A 371 59.51 10.05 -55.58
C LEU A 371 60.63 9.99 -56.66
N PRO A 372 60.69 8.96 -57.53
CA PRO A 372 61.81 8.76 -58.45
C PRO A 372 62.14 9.98 -59.34
N ALA A 373 61.12 10.74 -59.76
CA ALA A 373 61.31 11.97 -60.54
C ALA A 373 61.96 13.12 -59.75
N LEU A 374 61.82 13.15 -58.42
CA LEU A 374 62.57 14.08 -57.56
C LEU A 374 64.02 13.60 -57.39
N THR A 375 64.25 12.30 -57.23
CA THR A 375 65.61 11.71 -57.19
C THR A 375 66.37 11.99 -58.49
N ASP A 376 65.74 11.76 -59.65
CA ASP A 376 66.26 12.11 -60.97
C ASP A 376 66.72 13.59 -61.03
N VAL A 377 65.87 14.53 -60.60
CA VAL A 377 66.23 15.96 -60.57
C VAL A 377 67.36 16.21 -59.56
N LEU A 378 67.30 15.66 -58.34
CA LEU A 378 68.29 15.90 -57.29
C LEU A 378 69.69 15.43 -57.67
N THR A 379 69.84 14.32 -58.40
CA THR A 379 71.17 13.87 -58.87
C THR A 379 71.84 14.84 -59.85
N THR A 380 71.07 15.67 -60.55
CA THR A 380 71.63 16.76 -61.39
C THR A 380 72.12 17.97 -60.58
N GLN A 381 71.79 18.03 -59.29
CA GLN A 381 72.09 19.14 -58.39
C GLN A 381 73.26 18.83 -57.44
N ARG A 382 73.64 19.80 -56.61
CA ARG A 382 74.81 19.76 -55.71
C ARG A 382 74.39 20.18 -54.30
N ALA A 383 75.11 19.75 -53.27
CA ALA A 383 74.75 20.05 -51.88
C ALA A 383 74.63 21.57 -51.59
N GLY A 384 73.64 21.97 -50.80
CA GLY A 384 73.32 23.38 -50.56
C GLY A 384 72.51 24.07 -51.66
N CYS A 385 71.91 23.32 -52.60
CA CYS A 385 71.04 23.89 -53.64
C CYS A 385 69.62 24.16 -53.14
N HIS A 386 68.94 25.07 -53.84
CA HIS A 386 67.49 25.29 -53.76
C HIS A 386 66.91 25.08 -55.15
N VAL A 387 65.99 24.14 -55.29
CA VAL A 387 65.34 23.76 -56.55
C VAL A 387 63.83 23.65 -56.35
N GLU A 388 63.07 24.20 -57.30
CA GLU A 388 61.64 23.96 -57.42
C GLU A 388 61.40 22.89 -58.49
N VAL A 389 60.61 21.86 -58.19
CA VAL A 389 60.26 20.79 -59.13
C VAL A 389 58.74 20.77 -59.32
N LEU A 390 58.28 20.58 -60.56
CA LEU A 390 56.86 20.40 -60.89
C LEU A 390 56.70 19.07 -61.63
N LEU A 391 55.89 18.17 -61.07
CA LEU A 391 55.65 16.82 -61.57
C LEU A 391 54.23 16.68 -62.09
N SER A 392 54.07 16.13 -63.29
CA SER A 392 52.77 15.65 -63.78
C SER A 392 52.27 14.47 -62.93
N PRO A 393 50.96 14.13 -62.96
CA PRO A 393 50.42 13.05 -62.12
C PRO A 393 51.14 11.72 -62.34
N SER A 394 51.42 11.41 -63.62
CA SER A 394 52.18 10.23 -64.07
C SER A 394 53.65 10.16 -63.62
N GLN A 395 54.19 11.20 -62.99
CA GLN A 395 55.52 11.22 -62.36
C GLN A 395 55.44 11.40 -60.83
N ALA A 396 54.23 11.41 -60.28
CA ALA A 396 53.89 11.49 -58.86
C ALA A 396 52.98 10.31 -58.46
N PHE A 397 51.76 10.56 -57.96
CA PHE A 397 50.82 9.52 -57.47
C PHE A 397 49.73 9.11 -58.47
N GLY A 398 49.85 9.52 -59.74
CA GLY A 398 49.00 9.08 -60.84
C GLY A 398 47.51 9.35 -60.65
N ASP A 399 46.71 8.40 -61.13
CA ASP A 399 45.24 8.50 -61.19
C ASP A 399 44.55 8.17 -59.87
N GLU A 400 45.23 7.48 -58.95
CA GLU A 400 44.71 7.10 -57.63
C GLU A 400 45.00 8.15 -56.55
N GLY A 401 46.15 8.83 -56.65
CA GLY A 401 46.56 9.85 -55.67
C GLY A 401 46.99 9.23 -54.33
N VAL A 402 46.76 9.97 -53.25
CA VAL A 402 46.88 9.51 -51.86
C VAL A 402 45.57 9.83 -51.14
N PRO A 403 44.72 8.83 -50.83
CA PRO A 403 43.39 9.06 -50.28
C PRO A 403 43.35 10.00 -49.08
N GLY A 404 42.59 11.09 -49.19
CA GLY A 404 42.44 12.10 -48.14
C GLY A 404 43.57 13.13 -48.02
N MET A 405 44.59 13.09 -48.88
CA MET A 405 45.72 14.03 -48.84
C MET A 405 46.15 14.59 -50.21
N ILE A 406 46.13 13.76 -51.26
CA ILE A 406 46.46 14.16 -52.63
C ILE A 406 45.40 13.56 -53.57
N PRO A 407 44.57 14.36 -54.25
CA PRO A 407 43.60 13.83 -55.20
C PRO A 407 44.28 13.17 -56.42
N GLY A 408 43.62 12.17 -57.01
CA GLY A 408 44.06 11.56 -58.26
C GLY A 408 44.12 12.59 -59.39
N GLY A 409 45.08 12.44 -60.30
CA GLY A 409 45.29 13.38 -61.42
C GLY A 409 45.95 14.72 -61.02
N ALA A 410 46.46 14.85 -59.79
CA ALA A 410 47.11 16.08 -59.33
C ALA A 410 48.54 16.27 -59.87
N THR A 411 48.80 17.43 -60.48
CA THR A 411 50.16 17.96 -60.71
C THR A 411 50.70 18.55 -59.40
N LEU A 412 51.90 18.15 -58.99
CA LEU A 412 52.50 18.55 -57.72
C LEU A 412 53.69 19.49 -57.92
N LYS A 413 53.81 20.53 -57.11
CA LYS A 413 55.03 21.32 -56.95
C LYS A 413 55.74 20.97 -55.65
N PHE A 414 57.06 20.81 -55.72
CA PHE A 414 57.94 20.70 -54.58
C PHE A 414 58.92 21.87 -54.52
N ASP A 415 59.05 22.54 -53.38
CA ASP A 415 60.20 23.38 -53.03
C ASP A 415 61.18 22.53 -52.23
N ILE A 416 62.42 22.41 -52.70
CA ILE A 416 63.43 21.54 -52.11
C ILE A 416 64.72 22.31 -51.87
N GLN A 417 65.14 22.39 -50.60
CA GLN A 417 66.43 22.94 -50.21
C GLN A 417 67.29 21.84 -49.60
N VAL A 418 68.31 21.41 -50.34
CA VAL A 418 69.24 20.37 -49.89
C VAL A 418 70.22 21.01 -48.92
N GLN A 419 70.32 20.47 -47.71
CA GLN A 419 71.27 20.98 -46.73
C GLN A 419 72.71 20.87 -47.23
N LYS A 420 73.56 21.82 -46.82
CA LYS A 420 75.00 21.62 -46.92
C LYS A 420 75.36 20.55 -45.89
N LYS A 421 75.85 19.40 -46.35
CA LYS A 421 76.18 18.22 -45.54
C LYS A 421 76.76 18.65 -44.18
N GLN A 422 76.06 18.35 -43.08
CA GLN A 422 76.64 18.56 -41.75
C GLN A 422 77.95 17.74 -41.65
N PRO A 423 79.01 18.29 -41.03
CA PRO A 423 80.10 17.44 -40.57
C PRO A 423 79.54 16.38 -39.61
N HIS A 424 80.16 15.20 -39.60
CA HIS A 424 79.71 14.02 -38.87
C HIS A 424 79.70 14.24 -37.35
#